data_AF-A0A3M7A2R9-F1
#
_entry.id   AF-A0A3M7A2R9-F1
#
_cell.length_a   1.000
_cell.length_b   1.000
_cell.length_c   1.000
_cell.angle_alpha   90.00
_cell.angle_beta   90.00
_cell.angle_gamma   90.00
#
_symmetry.space_group_name_H-M   'P 1'
#
loop_
_entity.id
_entity.type
_entity.pdbx_description
1 polymer ?
#
loop_
_entity_poly.entity_id
_entity_poly.type
_entity_poly.pdbx_seq_one_letter_code
_entity_poly.pdbx_strand_id
1 'polypeptide(L)'
;MAYYDRTAGASAAYTGRGEEHRDPAQHTKLGANIRLEPVPNYETASVRSGLNHDHYQPLTPYAIPDAELQRIEARDRRVKLWIRILKFLERIISLTLSILTLIPLVMTLVKFFQTRDIYFTVDGTQRTAWAKNSITWYTYLYTAVAGISCFFNTAIILAYISGVRRANAVGDVASKWEYLVQGSQIVVWAVSAGIYRYGREPVDGKFRDLWGWTCSQDAAALQAVVDDVDFEKYCGLQTASFNLGISNVAQAVLALVLYIFVFLRVRSKKRVQRAYARYDEAREPFRS
;
A
#
# COMPACT_ATOMS: atom_id res chain seq x y z
N MET A 1 23.23 12.76 -18.49
CA MET A 1 21.79 13.00 -18.72
C MET A 1 21.61 13.33 -20.19
N ALA A 2 21.15 12.39 -21.01
CA ALA A 2 20.82 12.62 -22.41
C ALA A 2 19.48 11.93 -22.72
N TYR A 3 18.55 12.72 -23.22
CA TYR A 3 17.19 12.36 -23.60
C TYR A 3 17.24 11.69 -24.99
N TYR A 4 16.54 10.57 -25.19
CA TYR A 4 16.23 10.09 -26.54
C TYR A 4 14.73 10.04 -26.74
N ASP A 5 14.33 10.84 -27.73
CA ASP A 5 13.05 10.95 -28.37
C ASP A 5 12.91 9.81 -29.40
N ARG A 6 11.77 9.10 -29.41
CA ARG A 6 11.36 8.26 -30.54
C ARG A 6 9.87 7.93 -30.46
N THR A 7 9.06 8.82 -31.02
CA THR A 7 7.74 8.51 -31.58
C THR A 7 7.92 8.16 -33.05
N ALA A 8 7.53 6.95 -33.46
CA ALA A 8 7.06 6.64 -34.80
C ALA A 8 6.56 5.18 -34.87
N GLY A 9 5.32 5.01 -35.30
CA GLY A 9 4.89 3.83 -36.07
C GLY A 9 4.24 2.69 -35.29
N ALA A 10 2.91 2.69 -35.23
CA ALA A 10 2.12 1.47 -35.43
C ALA A 10 0.67 1.86 -35.76
N SER A 11 0.44 2.00 -37.07
CA SER A 11 -0.88 2.02 -37.69
C SER A 11 -1.44 0.59 -37.72
N ALA A 12 -2.76 0.48 -37.57
CA ALA A 12 -3.67 -0.53 -38.12
C ALA A 12 -3.25 -2.02 -38.17
N ALA A 13 -4.00 -2.86 -37.45
CA ALA A 13 -4.34 -4.21 -37.91
C ALA A 13 -5.66 -4.68 -37.27
N TYR A 14 -6.76 -4.40 -37.97
CA TYR A 14 -8.08 -4.98 -37.73
C TYR A 14 -8.18 -6.23 -38.63
N THR A 15 -8.26 -7.42 -38.03
CA THR A 15 -8.67 -8.69 -38.66
C THR A 15 -9.46 -9.43 -37.58
N GLY A 16 -10.75 -9.68 -37.70
CA GLY A 16 -11.38 -10.50 -38.73
C GLY A 16 -11.52 -11.93 -38.20
N ARG A 17 -12.58 -12.22 -37.43
CA ARG A 17 -12.98 -13.60 -37.11
C ARG A 17 -14.50 -13.69 -37.15
N GLY A 18 -14.98 -14.51 -38.08
CA GLY A 18 -16.37 -14.70 -38.42
C GLY A 18 -17.16 -15.63 -37.49
N GLU A 19 -18.47 -15.43 -37.61
CA GLU A 19 -19.53 -16.42 -37.76
C GLU A 19 -19.54 -17.65 -36.84
N GLU A 20 -20.53 -17.68 -35.94
CA GLU A 20 -21.26 -18.91 -35.66
C GLU A 20 -22.77 -18.61 -35.54
N HIS A 21 -23.54 -19.50 -36.15
CA HIS A 21 -24.92 -19.40 -36.59
C HIS A 21 -25.86 -20.16 -35.64
N ARG A 22 -26.97 -19.55 -35.17
CA ARG A 22 -28.21 -20.27 -34.83
C ARG A 22 -29.43 -19.34 -34.65
N ASP A 23 -30.36 -19.45 -35.59
CA ASP A 23 -31.76 -19.02 -35.56
C ASP A 23 -32.65 -20.02 -34.76
N PRO A 24 -33.97 -19.84 -34.64
CA PRO A 24 -34.73 -18.64 -34.24
C PRO A 24 -35.80 -18.98 -33.16
N ALA A 25 -36.41 -17.97 -32.55
CA ALA A 25 -37.88 -17.88 -32.34
C ALA A 25 -38.28 -16.91 -31.20
N GLN A 26 -39.15 -15.99 -31.60
CA GLN A 26 -40.41 -15.63 -30.92
C GLN A 26 -40.46 -14.48 -29.89
N HIS A 27 -41.50 -13.67 -30.17
CA HIS A 27 -42.26 -12.73 -29.33
C HIS A 27 -41.83 -11.27 -29.29
N THR A 28 -42.22 -10.59 -30.36
CA THR A 28 -43.02 -9.35 -30.37
C THR A 28 -43.62 -8.96 -29.02
N LYS A 29 -43.22 -7.80 -28.48
CA LYS A 29 -44.12 -6.82 -27.85
C LYS A 29 -43.53 -5.42 -27.99
N LEU A 30 -44.11 -4.70 -28.95
CA LEU A 30 -43.99 -3.26 -29.13
C LEU A 30 -44.69 -2.59 -27.95
N GLY A 31 -43.94 -1.91 -27.09
CA GLY A 31 -44.43 -1.20 -25.92
C GLY A 31 -43.69 0.12 -25.77
N ALA A 32 -44.14 1.11 -26.55
CA ALA A 32 -43.69 2.49 -26.47
C ALA A 32 -43.97 3.07 -25.08
N ASN A 33 -42.95 3.68 -24.47
CA ASN A 33 -43.05 4.86 -23.60
C ASN A 33 -41.62 5.30 -23.22
N ILE A 34 -40.90 5.86 -24.19
CA ILE A 34 -39.69 6.63 -23.89
C ILE A 34 -40.17 7.99 -23.41
N ARG A 35 -40.22 8.15 -22.09
CA ARG A 35 -40.46 9.43 -21.42
C ARG A 35 -39.16 10.24 -21.52
N LEU A 36 -39.08 11.10 -22.53
CA LEU A 36 -38.01 12.09 -22.65
C LEU A 36 -38.16 13.10 -21.51
N GLU A 37 -37.22 13.10 -20.55
CA GLU A 37 -37.09 14.20 -19.60
C GLU A 37 -36.62 15.46 -20.36
N PRO A 38 -37.18 16.65 -20.05
CA PRO A 38 -36.75 17.88 -20.69
C PRO A 38 -35.31 18.19 -20.27
N VAL A 39 -34.43 18.27 -21.27
CA VAL A 39 -33.06 18.78 -21.11
C VAL A 39 -33.16 20.24 -20.64
N PRO A 40 -32.47 20.65 -19.57
CA PRO A 40 -32.49 22.03 -19.14
C PRO A 40 -31.89 22.92 -20.24
N ASN A 41 -32.70 23.87 -20.71
CA ASN A 41 -32.32 24.89 -21.67
C ASN A 41 -31.13 25.69 -21.12
N TYR A 42 -29.92 25.40 -21.61
CA TYR A 42 -28.84 26.37 -21.54
C TYR A 42 -29.08 27.39 -22.66
N GLU A 43 -28.88 28.65 -22.30
CA GLU A 43 -29.22 29.85 -23.04
C GLU A 43 -29.00 29.75 -24.55
N THR A 44 -30.09 29.88 -25.31
CA THR A 44 -30.02 30.26 -26.73
C THR A 44 -29.57 31.72 -26.80
N ALA A 45 -28.27 31.95 -26.95
CA ALA A 45 -27.76 33.21 -27.43
C ALA A 45 -28.37 33.46 -28.83
N SER A 46 -29.19 34.49 -28.95
CA SER A 46 -29.80 34.91 -30.20
C SER A 46 -28.71 35.44 -31.13
N VAL A 47 -28.38 34.66 -32.16
CA VAL A 47 -27.51 35.12 -33.24
C VAL A 47 -28.33 36.00 -34.18
N ARG A 48 -28.00 37.29 -34.17
CA ARG A 48 -28.52 38.31 -35.08
C ARG A 48 -28.11 37.95 -36.52
N SER A 49 -29.07 37.63 -37.37
CA SER A 49 -28.85 37.38 -38.80
C SER A 49 -28.40 38.65 -39.50
N GLY A 50 -27.16 38.69 -39.94
CA GLY A 50 -26.63 39.76 -40.77
C GLY A 50 -25.16 39.55 -41.12
N LEU A 51 -24.91 39.33 -42.42
CA LEU A 51 -23.64 39.33 -43.15
C LEU A 51 -22.82 38.03 -43.26
N ASN A 52 -22.63 37.69 -44.55
CA ASN A 52 -21.58 36.93 -45.22
C ASN A 52 -21.31 35.47 -44.80
N HIS A 53 -21.71 34.57 -45.71
CA HIS A 53 -21.02 33.32 -45.99
C HIS A 53 -19.54 33.60 -46.24
N ASP A 54 -18.70 33.41 -45.22
CA ASP A 54 -17.38 32.82 -45.38
C ASP A 54 -16.89 32.33 -44.01
N HIS A 55 -16.60 31.03 -43.95
CA HIS A 55 -16.08 30.29 -42.79
C HIS A 55 -17.03 30.17 -41.58
N TYR A 56 -17.98 29.23 -41.67
CA TYR A 56 -18.38 28.48 -40.49
C TYR A 56 -17.16 27.74 -39.95
N GLN A 57 -16.45 28.35 -39.01
CA GLN A 57 -15.49 27.66 -38.16
C GLN A 57 -16.33 27.06 -37.03
N PRO A 58 -16.66 25.74 -37.04
CA PRO A 58 -17.38 25.16 -35.93
C PRO A 58 -16.54 25.41 -34.69
N LEU A 59 -17.07 26.17 -33.72
CA LEU A 59 -16.49 26.23 -32.39
C LEU A 59 -16.51 24.80 -31.86
N THR A 60 -15.42 24.05 -32.08
CA THR A 60 -15.08 22.87 -31.30
C THR A 60 -14.79 23.42 -29.92
N PRO A 61 -15.64 23.23 -28.89
CA PRO A 61 -15.40 23.83 -27.59
C PRO A 61 -14.15 23.23 -26.90
N TYR A 62 -13.54 22.18 -27.48
CA TYR A 62 -12.43 21.44 -26.90
C TYR A 62 -11.56 20.76 -27.98
N ALA A 63 -11.17 21.46 -29.05
CA ALA A 63 -9.94 21.05 -29.74
C ALA A 63 -8.77 21.45 -28.83
N ILE A 64 -8.44 20.60 -27.85
CA ILE A 64 -7.24 20.80 -27.03
C ILE A 64 -6.08 20.83 -28.03
N PRO A 65 -5.38 21.97 -28.21
CA PRO A 65 -4.25 22.02 -29.12
C PRO A 65 -3.24 20.95 -28.72
N ASP A 66 -2.55 20.31 -29.67
CA ASP A 66 -1.56 19.27 -29.36
C ASP A 66 -0.53 19.73 -28.29
N ALA A 67 -0.23 21.03 -28.28
CA ALA A 67 0.59 21.69 -27.26
C ALA A 67 0.00 21.60 -25.82
N GLU A 68 -1.31 21.77 -25.65
CA GLU A 68 -1.99 21.59 -24.34
C GLU A 68 -2.06 20.12 -23.93
N LEU A 69 -2.25 19.19 -24.87
CA LEU A 69 -2.22 17.76 -24.59
C LEU A 69 -0.82 17.33 -24.08
N GLN A 70 0.25 17.76 -24.75
CA GLN A 70 1.63 17.53 -24.32
C GLN A 70 1.91 18.11 -22.92
N ARG A 71 1.35 19.30 -22.60
CA ARG A 71 1.47 19.93 -21.27
C ARG A 71 0.77 19.09 -20.20
N ILE A 72 -0.44 18.60 -20.48
CA ILE A 72 -1.21 17.73 -19.56
C ILE A 72 -0.47 16.40 -19.34
N GLU A 73 0.04 15.78 -20.40
CA GLU A 73 0.84 14.56 -20.31
C GLU A 73 2.13 14.74 -19.50
N ALA A 74 2.86 15.85 -19.71
CA ALA A 74 4.07 16.15 -18.97
C ALA A 74 3.78 16.40 -17.47
N ARG A 75 2.65 17.04 -17.14
CA ARG A 75 2.17 17.19 -15.76
C ARG A 75 1.81 15.84 -15.16
N ASP A 76 1.17 14.97 -15.92
CA ASP A 76 0.79 13.63 -15.47
C ASP A 76 1.98 12.71 -15.24
N ARG A 77 3.00 12.78 -16.11
CA ARG A 77 4.28 12.08 -15.90
C ARG A 77 4.94 12.52 -14.59
N ARG A 78 4.98 13.83 -14.31
CA ARG A 78 5.52 14.36 -13.04
C ARG A 78 4.76 13.84 -11.84
N VAL A 79 3.43 13.91 -11.84
CA VAL A 79 2.60 13.41 -10.72
C VAL A 79 2.83 11.91 -10.50
N LYS A 80 2.90 11.11 -11.56
CA LYS A 80 3.20 9.66 -11.45
C LYS A 80 4.58 9.40 -10.83
N LEU A 81 5.59 10.17 -11.22
CA LEU A 81 6.93 10.07 -10.63
C LEU A 81 6.91 10.42 -9.14
N TRP A 82 6.25 11.51 -8.76
CA TRP A 82 6.10 11.89 -7.34
C TRP A 82 5.39 10.81 -6.52
N ILE A 83 4.32 10.21 -7.05
CA ILE A 83 3.64 9.09 -6.39
C ILE A 83 4.61 7.91 -6.19
N ARG A 84 5.42 7.58 -7.20
CA ARG A 84 6.40 6.49 -7.10
C ARG A 84 7.46 6.79 -6.04
N ILE A 85 7.95 8.02 -5.97
CA ILE A 85 8.94 8.46 -4.97
C ILE A 85 8.32 8.40 -3.56
N LEU A 86 7.10 8.89 -3.37
CA LEU A 86 6.41 8.84 -2.08
C LEU A 86 6.21 7.40 -1.60
N LYS A 87 5.80 6.50 -2.50
CA LYS A 87 5.69 5.07 -2.20
C LYS A 87 7.03 4.44 -1.86
N PHE A 88 8.08 4.82 -2.57
CA PHE A 88 9.43 4.31 -2.28
C PHE A 88 9.93 4.79 -0.91
N LEU A 89 9.69 6.05 -0.55
CA LEU A 89 10.00 6.59 0.76
C LEU A 89 9.22 5.89 1.87
N GLU A 90 7.94 5.59 1.63
CA GLU A 90 7.10 4.81 2.55
C GLU A 90 7.72 3.44 2.85
N ARG A 91 8.23 2.73 1.82
CA ARG A 91 8.92 1.45 2.00
C ARG A 91 10.21 1.56 2.79
N ILE A 92 10.97 2.65 2.62
CA ILE A 92 12.19 2.89 3.41
C ILE A 92 11.86 3.11 4.88
N ILE A 93 10.83 3.91 5.17
CA ILE A 93 10.39 4.16 6.55
C ILE A 93 9.90 2.85 7.18
N SER A 94 9.07 2.08 6.47
CA SER A 94 8.58 0.77 6.92
C SER A 94 9.72 -0.22 7.19
N LEU A 95 10.72 -0.29 6.29
CA LEU A 95 11.92 -1.10 6.49
C LEU A 95 12.68 -0.68 7.74
N THR A 96 12.90 0.61 7.91
CA THR A 96 13.66 1.15 9.05
C THR A 96 12.98 0.82 10.37
N LEU A 97 11.66 1.05 10.47
CA LEU A 97 10.88 0.70 11.66
C LEU A 97 10.86 -0.81 11.92
N SER A 98 10.79 -1.63 10.87
CA SER A 98 10.87 -3.09 10.98
C SER A 98 12.23 -3.54 11.52
N ILE A 99 13.33 -2.99 11.00
CA ILE A 99 14.70 -3.30 11.46
C ILE A 99 14.89 -2.87 12.93
N LEU A 100 14.47 -1.66 13.28
CA LEU A 100 14.59 -1.15 14.65
C LEU A 100 13.75 -1.97 15.65
N THR A 101 12.65 -2.57 15.19
CA THR A 101 11.84 -3.49 16.02
C THR A 101 12.46 -4.88 16.08
N LEU A 102 13.01 -5.37 14.96
CA LEU A 102 13.59 -6.71 14.85
C LEU A 102 14.87 -6.86 15.68
N ILE A 103 15.75 -5.85 15.66
CA ILE A 103 17.07 -5.91 16.30
C ILE A 103 16.96 -6.24 17.81
N PRO A 104 16.18 -5.51 18.63
CA PRO A 104 16.08 -5.81 20.05
C PRO A 104 15.37 -7.14 20.33
N LEU A 105 14.39 -7.54 19.52
CA LEU A 105 13.71 -8.82 19.65
C LEU A 105 14.63 -10.01 19.33
N VAL A 106 15.51 -9.88 18.34
CA VAL A 106 16.52 -10.89 18.06
C VAL A 106 17.55 -10.93 19.19
N MET A 107 17.99 -9.77 19.70
CA MET A 107 18.90 -9.72 20.84
C MET A 107 18.33 -10.41 22.09
N THR A 108 17.06 -10.18 22.42
CA THR A 108 16.40 -10.83 23.56
C THR A 108 16.32 -12.34 23.36
N LEU A 109 15.97 -12.80 22.16
CA LEU A 109 15.91 -14.23 21.86
C LEU A 109 17.28 -14.90 21.89
N VAL A 110 18.31 -14.28 21.31
CA VAL A 110 19.69 -14.80 21.35
C VAL A 110 20.14 -14.97 22.80
N LYS A 111 19.90 -13.96 23.63
CA LYS A 111 20.25 -14.01 25.05
C LYS A 111 19.44 -15.03 25.82
N PHE A 112 18.16 -15.15 25.55
CA PHE A 112 17.33 -16.21 26.11
C PHE A 112 17.89 -17.59 25.78
N PHE A 113 18.24 -17.86 24.53
CA PHE A 113 18.81 -19.15 24.15
C PHE A 113 20.19 -19.41 24.75
N GLN A 114 20.99 -18.36 24.99
CA GLN A 114 22.30 -18.48 25.64
C GLN A 114 22.20 -18.77 27.14
N THR A 115 21.20 -18.21 27.84
CA THR A 115 21.16 -18.25 29.32
C THR A 115 20.04 -19.10 29.91
N ARG A 116 19.15 -19.67 29.08
CA ARG A 116 18.08 -20.56 29.54
C ARG A 116 18.56 -21.86 30.19
N ASP A 117 19.74 -22.32 29.83
CA ASP A 117 20.31 -23.60 30.29
C ASP A 117 21.37 -23.39 31.40
N ILE A 118 21.54 -22.14 31.86
CA ILE A 118 22.46 -21.77 32.95
C ILE A 118 21.67 -21.70 34.26
N TYR A 119 22.12 -22.48 35.25
CA TYR A 119 21.49 -22.57 36.57
C TYR A 119 22.28 -21.76 37.59
N PHE A 120 21.55 -20.97 38.39
CA PHE A 120 22.06 -20.18 39.50
C PHE A 120 21.43 -20.68 40.79
N THR A 121 22.22 -20.75 41.86
CA THR A 121 21.70 -21.07 43.19
C THR A 121 21.31 -19.77 43.87
N VAL A 122 20.02 -19.60 44.14
CA VAL A 122 19.52 -18.43 44.86
C VAL A 122 18.58 -18.92 45.95
N ASP A 123 18.78 -18.44 47.17
CA ASP A 123 18.02 -18.86 48.37
C ASP A 123 18.01 -20.38 48.58
N GLY A 124 19.12 -21.05 48.24
CA GLY A 124 19.27 -22.51 48.36
C GLY A 124 18.53 -23.32 47.30
N THR A 125 17.88 -22.67 46.32
CA THR A 125 17.19 -23.32 45.20
C THR A 125 17.90 -23.05 43.87
N GLN A 126 18.05 -24.08 43.03
CA GLN A 126 18.59 -23.90 41.67
C GLN A 126 17.49 -23.36 40.75
N ARG A 127 17.75 -22.21 40.14
CA ARG A 127 16.86 -21.57 39.15
C ARG A 127 17.64 -20.97 37.99
N THR A 128 17.03 -20.91 36.82
CA THR A 128 17.57 -20.24 35.64
C THR A 128 17.36 -18.72 35.73
N ALA A 129 18.02 -17.95 34.86
CA ALA A 129 17.79 -16.50 34.74
C ALA A 129 16.35 -16.14 34.33
N TRP A 130 15.60 -17.10 33.79
CA TRP A 130 14.24 -16.91 33.26
C TRP A 130 13.17 -17.56 34.14
N ALA A 131 11.93 -17.08 34.02
CA ALA A 131 10.78 -17.62 34.73
C ALA A 131 10.59 -19.14 34.48
N LYS A 132 10.19 -19.88 35.51
CA LYS A 132 9.83 -21.29 35.36
C LYS A 132 8.65 -21.43 34.39
N ASN A 133 8.79 -22.29 33.38
CA ASN A 133 7.81 -22.46 32.30
C ASN A 133 7.50 -21.15 31.55
N SER A 134 8.55 -20.45 31.11
CA SER A 134 8.44 -19.24 30.32
C SER A 134 7.66 -19.45 29.02
N ILE A 135 6.71 -18.56 28.72
CA ILE A 135 5.89 -18.58 27.52
C ILE A 135 6.55 -17.69 26.45
N THR A 136 7.34 -18.29 25.57
CA THR A 136 8.18 -17.55 24.61
C THR A 136 7.56 -17.35 23.24
N TRP A 137 6.43 -18.00 22.95
CA TRP A 137 5.82 -17.98 21.62
C TRP A 137 5.36 -16.57 21.18
N TYR A 138 4.96 -15.72 22.13
CA TYR A 138 4.59 -14.33 21.87
C TYR A 138 5.76 -13.56 21.23
N THR A 139 6.96 -13.71 21.80
CA THR A 139 8.19 -13.09 21.29
C THR A 139 8.59 -13.71 19.95
N TYR A 140 8.50 -15.03 19.78
CA TYR A 140 8.80 -15.67 18.48
C TYR A 140 7.89 -15.17 17.35
N LEU A 141 6.58 -15.08 17.60
CA LEU A 141 5.62 -14.56 16.62
C LEU A 141 5.99 -13.13 16.24
N TYR A 142 6.24 -12.27 17.23
CA TYR A 142 6.52 -10.86 16.99
C TYR A 142 7.84 -10.65 16.24
N THR A 143 8.89 -11.41 16.59
CA THR A 143 10.16 -11.45 15.84
C THR A 143 9.94 -11.93 14.40
N ALA A 144 9.14 -12.98 14.19
CA ALA A 144 8.86 -13.50 12.85
C ALA A 144 8.15 -12.46 11.97
N VAL A 145 7.16 -11.75 12.52
CA VAL A 145 6.44 -10.69 11.81
C VAL A 145 7.37 -9.52 11.44
N ALA A 146 8.24 -9.10 12.36
CA ALA A 146 9.25 -8.08 12.09
C ALA A 146 10.26 -8.56 11.03
N GLY A 147 10.71 -9.82 11.09
CA GLY A 147 11.65 -10.42 10.15
C GLY A 147 11.08 -10.54 8.74
N ILE A 148 9.86 -11.06 8.61
CA ILE A 148 9.14 -11.17 7.33
C ILE A 148 8.88 -9.79 6.72
N SER A 149 8.46 -8.81 7.55
CA SER A 149 8.26 -7.43 7.10
C SER A 149 9.55 -6.79 6.60
N CYS A 150 10.66 -7.00 7.32
CA CYS A 150 11.98 -6.53 6.92
C CYS A 150 12.41 -7.16 5.58
N PHE A 151 12.24 -8.48 5.43
CA PHE A 151 12.55 -9.19 4.19
C PHE A 151 11.75 -8.66 3.01
N PHE A 152 10.42 -8.54 3.14
CA PHE A 152 9.57 -8.06 2.05
C PHE A 152 9.87 -6.60 1.66
N ASN A 153 10.04 -5.70 2.62
CA ASN A 153 10.38 -4.31 2.31
C ASN A 153 11.76 -4.20 1.66
N THR A 154 12.73 -5.01 2.09
CA THR A 154 14.06 -5.10 1.45
C THR A 154 13.95 -5.61 0.02
N ALA A 155 13.21 -6.70 -0.21
CA ALA A 155 13.01 -7.26 -1.54
C ALA A 155 12.35 -6.26 -2.51
N ILE A 156 11.35 -5.49 -2.03
CA ILE A 156 10.71 -4.43 -2.80
C ILE A 156 11.73 -3.34 -3.16
N ILE A 157 12.50 -2.84 -2.20
CA ILE A 157 13.51 -1.80 -2.43
C ILE A 157 14.57 -2.29 -3.43
N LEU A 158 15.06 -3.52 -3.29
CA LEU A 158 16.02 -4.12 -4.23
C LEU A 158 15.41 -4.27 -5.64
N ALA A 159 14.13 -4.63 -5.75
CA ALA A 159 13.41 -4.67 -7.02
C ALA A 159 13.29 -3.28 -7.66
N TYR A 160 13.06 -2.23 -6.86
CA TYR A 160 13.05 -0.85 -7.34
C TYR A 160 14.41 -0.42 -7.90
N ILE A 161 15.50 -0.80 -7.24
CA ILE A 161 16.87 -0.44 -7.65
C ILE A 161 17.31 -1.24 -8.89
N SER A 162 17.01 -2.53 -8.94
CA SER A 162 17.44 -3.43 -10.02
C SER A 162 16.55 -3.36 -11.29
N GLY A 163 15.31 -2.87 -11.17
CA GLY A 163 14.24 -3.15 -12.13
C GLY A 163 13.70 -1.99 -12.98
N VAL A 164 14.28 -0.79 -12.95
CA VAL A 164 13.71 0.39 -13.68
C VAL A 164 13.54 0.13 -15.19
N ARG A 165 14.36 -0.73 -15.80
CA ARG A 165 14.24 -1.10 -17.24
C ARG A 165 13.16 -2.14 -17.55
N ARG A 166 12.77 -3.02 -16.61
CA ARG A 166 11.75 -4.08 -16.82
C ARG A 166 10.38 -3.71 -16.25
N ALA A 167 10.32 -2.79 -15.28
CA ALA A 167 9.10 -2.40 -14.58
C ALA A 167 8.09 -1.58 -15.41
N ASN A 168 8.50 -1.01 -16.56
CA ASN A 168 7.60 -0.26 -17.43
C ASN A 168 6.58 -1.17 -18.17
N ALA A 169 6.77 -2.49 -18.19
CA ALA A 169 5.89 -3.44 -18.89
C ALA A 169 4.71 -3.94 -18.03
N VAL A 170 4.71 -3.76 -16.71
CA VAL A 170 3.77 -4.42 -15.78
C VAL A 170 2.89 -3.40 -15.03
N GLY A 171 2.53 -2.31 -15.70
CA GLY A 171 1.89 -1.14 -15.08
C GLY A 171 0.45 -1.35 -14.57
N ASP A 172 -0.32 -2.26 -15.14
CA ASP A 172 -1.78 -2.32 -14.90
C ASP A 172 -2.26 -3.45 -13.98
N VAL A 173 -1.55 -4.60 -13.90
CA VAL A 173 -1.95 -5.72 -13.03
C VAL A 173 -1.47 -5.54 -11.58
N ALA A 174 -0.37 -4.80 -11.37
CA ALA A 174 0.23 -4.62 -10.06
C ALA A 174 -0.61 -3.80 -9.06
N SER A 175 -1.51 -2.94 -9.56
CA SER A 175 -2.18 -1.94 -8.71
C SER A 175 -3.14 -2.56 -7.68
N LYS A 176 -3.90 -3.62 -8.03
CA LYS A 176 -4.85 -4.24 -7.08
C LYS A 176 -4.15 -5.02 -5.96
N TRP A 177 -3.08 -5.72 -6.32
CA TRP A 177 -2.27 -6.48 -5.36
C TRP A 177 -1.64 -5.56 -4.31
N GLU A 178 -1.20 -4.37 -4.73
CA GLU A 178 -0.57 -3.38 -3.85
C GLU A 178 -1.49 -2.93 -2.70
N TYR A 179 -2.80 -2.74 -2.94
CA TYR A 179 -3.75 -2.39 -1.87
C TYR A 179 -3.96 -3.53 -0.87
N LEU A 180 -4.02 -4.78 -1.36
CA LEU A 180 -4.17 -5.95 -0.48
C LEU A 180 -2.93 -6.11 0.40
N VAL A 181 -1.74 -6.00 -0.17
CA VAL A 181 -0.48 -6.05 0.58
C VAL A 181 -0.44 -4.93 1.61
N GLN A 182 -0.80 -3.69 1.24
CA GLN A 182 -0.82 -2.57 2.18
C GLN A 182 -1.82 -2.76 3.32
N GLY A 183 -3.02 -3.26 3.02
CA GLY A 183 -4.03 -3.56 4.05
C GLY A 183 -3.58 -4.65 5.01
N SER A 184 -2.94 -5.69 4.49
CA SER A 184 -2.40 -6.80 5.29
C SER A 184 -1.35 -6.34 6.30
N GLN A 185 -0.55 -5.32 5.96
CA GLN A 185 0.45 -4.73 6.87
C GLN A 185 -0.19 -4.15 8.14
N ILE A 186 -1.33 -3.45 8.01
CA ILE A 186 -2.04 -2.88 9.17
C ILE A 186 -2.52 -4.02 10.08
N VAL A 187 -3.16 -5.02 9.50
CA VAL A 187 -3.74 -6.14 10.25
C VAL A 187 -2.64 -6.92 10.98
N VAL A 188 -1.57 -7.29 10.27
CA VAL A 188 -0.50 -8.11 10.86
C VAL A 188 0.19 -7.38 12.02
N TRP A 189 0.49 -6.08 11.88
CA TRP A 189 1.13 -5.33 12.95
C TRP A 189 0.19 -5.04 14.12
N ALA A 190 -1.09 -4.74 13.86
CA ALA A 190 -2.06 -4.52 14.92
C ALA A 190 -2.30 -5.79 15.75
N VAL A 191 -2.52 -6.93 15.09
CA VAL A 191 -2.71 -8.23 15.77
C VAL A 191 -1.45 -8.63 16.52
N SER A 192 -0.28 -8.50 15.90
CA SER A 192 0.98 -8.91 16.53
C SER A 192 1.33 -8.04 17.74
N ALA A 193 1.14 -6.72 17.66
CA ALA A 193 1.34 -5.82 18.79
C ALA A 193 0.32 -6.12 19.92
N GLY A 194 -0.93 -6.42 19.57
CA GLY A 194 -1.96 -6.83 20.52
C GLY A 194 -1.59 -8.12 21.25
N ILE A 195 -1.19 -9.16 20.52
CA ILE A 195 -0.75 -10.44 21.08
C ILE A 195 0.51 -10.26 21.94
N TYR A 196 1.48 -9.46 21.49
CA TYR A 196 2.70 -9.19 22.24
C TYR A 196 2.41 -8.42 23.54
N ARG A 197 1.46 -7.47 23.50
CA ARG A 197 0.99 -6.75 24.69
C ARG A 197 0.25 -7.66 25.66
N TYR A 198 -0.63 -8.51 25.15
CA TYR A 198 -1.36 -9.50 25.94
C TYR A 198 -0.41 -10.47 26.65
N GLY A 199 0.64 -10.93 25.95
CA GLY A 199 1.65 -11.82 26.53
C GLY A 199 2.34 -11.26 27.76
N ARG A 200 2.49 -9.92 27.86
CA ARG A 200 3.10 -9.23 29.01
C ARG A 200 2.24 -9.22 30.27
N GLU A 201 0.93 -9.46 30.17
CA GLU A 201 0.05 -9.39 31.33
C GLU A 201 0.33 -10.55 32.31
N PRO A 202 0.36 -10.30 33.63
CA PRO A 202 0.63 -11.34 34.60
C PRO A 202 -0.54 -12.32 34.66
N VAL A 203 -0.23 -13.62 34.62
CA VAL A 203 -1.22 -14.70 34.82
C VAL A 203 -1.01 -15.25 36.22
N ASP A 204 -2.07 -15.26 37.03
CA ASP A 204 -2.01 -15.66 38.45
C ASP A 204 -0.98 -14.85 39.26
N GLY A 205 -0.84 -13.56 38.94
CA GLY A 205 0.10 -12.64 39.58
C GLY A 205 1.56 -12.83 39.19
N LYS A 206 1.86 -13.69 38.19
CA LYS A 206 3.23 -13.98 37.75
C LYS A 206 3.45 -13.65 36.29
N PHE A 207 4.59 -13.02 36.00
CA PHE A 207 5.03 -12.78 34.64
C PHE A 207 5.73 -14.03 34.10
N ARG A 208 5.24 -14.55 32.98
CA ARG A 208 5.75 -15.78 32.37
C ARG A 208 6.32 -15.56 30.97
N ASP A 209 6.05 -14.43 30.33
CA ASP A 209 6.66 -14.08 29.06
C ASP A 209 8.02 -13.41 29.26
N LEU A 210 8.83 -13.36 28.21
CA LEU A 210 10.17 -12.78 28.25
C LEU A 210 10.14 -11.27 28.57
N TRP A 211 9.12 -10.55 28.10
CA TRP A 211 9.01 -9.11 28.30
C TRP A 211 8.54 -8.77 29.70
N GLY A 212 7.41 -9.32 30.13
CA GLY A 212 6.89 -9.17 31.48
C GLY A 212 7.89 -9.63 32.53
N TRP A 213 8.57 -10.75 32.32
CA TRP A 213 9.60 -11.25 33.26
C TRP A 213 10.74 -10.26 33.41
N THR A 214 11.34 -9.78 32.31
CA THR A 214 12.46 -8.83 32.39
C THR A 214 12.11 -7.51 33.07
N CYS A 215 10.82 -7.13 33.06
CA CYS A 215 10.32 -5.93 33.72
C CYS A 215 9.79 -6.19 35.14
N SER A 216 9.87 -7.42 35.66
CA SER A 216 9.33 -7.81 36.96
C SER A 216 10.29 -7.50 38.11
N GLN A 217 9.74 -7.33 39.32
CA GLN A 217 10.56 -7.15 40.54
C GLN A 217 11.41 -8.40 40.85
N ASP A 218 10.92 -9.59 40.51
CA ASP A 218 11.65 -10.85 40.71
C ASP A 218 12.94 -10.90 39.87
N ALA A 219 12.87 -10.42 38.62
CA ALA A 219 14.04 -10.30 37.75
C ALA A 219 15.03 -9.24 38.27
N ALA A 220 14.53 -8.11 38.78
CA ALA A 220 15.38 -7.10 39.40
C ALA A 220 16.11 -7.62 40.64
N ALA A 221 15.44 -8.44 41.48
CA ALA A 221 16.09 -9.08 42.63
C ALA A 221 17.14 -10.13 42.20
N LEU A 222 16.93 -10.81 41.08
CA LEU A 222 17.87 -11.76 40.48
C LEU A 222 19.14 -11.10 39.91
N GLN A 223 19.09 -9.81 39.59
CA GLN A 223 20.23 -9.07 39.01
C GLN A 223 21.48 -9.13 39.90
N ALA A 224 21.32 -9.24 41.22
CA ALA A 224 22.45 -9.34 42.15
C ALA A 224 23.25 -10.65 42.02
N VAL A 225 22.65 -11.69 41.40
CA VAL A 225 23.26 -13.03 41.24
C VAL A 225 23.55 -13.35 39.78
N VAL A 226 22.86 -12.70 38.84
CA VAL A 226 22.97 -12.95 37.39
C VAL A 226 23.61 -11.74 36.71
N ASP A 227 24.87 -11.85 36.33
CA ASP A 227 25.62 -10.77 35.67
C ASP A 227 25.50 -10.81 34.12
N ASP A 228 25.20 -11.99 33.55
CA ASP A 228 25.16 -12.20 32.09
C ASP A 228 23.96 -11.54 31.37
N VAL A 229 22.95 -11.13 32.14
CA VAL A 229 21.69 -10.56 31.66
C VAL A 229 21.36 -9.32 32.46
N ASP A 230 21.34 -8.17 31.78
CA ASP A 230 20.87 -6.89 32.33
C ASP A 230 19.35 -6.78 32.11
N PHE A 231 18.57 -7.15 33.13
CA PHE A 231 17.11 -7.22 33.02
C PHE A 231 16.47 -5.85 32.77
N GLU A 232 17.02 -4.77 33.35
CA GLU A 232 16.53 -3.40 33.15
C GLU A 232 16.69 -2.98 31.69
N LYS A 233 17.88 -3.24 31.10
CA LYS A 233 18.14 -2.96 29.69
C LYS A 233 17.22 -3.77 28.77
N TYR A 234 17.01 -5.05 29.04
CA TYR A 234 16.12 -5.88 28.23
C TYR A 234 14.64 -5.50 28.38
N CYS A 235 14.22 -5.02 29.56
CA CYS A 235 12.89 -4.43 29.75
C CYS A 235 12.71 -3.17 28.88
N GLY A 236 13.72 -2.28 28.88
CA GLY A 236 13.74 -1.07 28.05
C GLY A 236 13.69 -1.40 26.55
N LEU A 237 14.53 -2.34 26.10
CA LEU A 237 14.59 -2.78 24.70
C LEU A 237 13.26 -3.38 24.21
N GLN A 238 12.61 -4.23 25.02
CA GLN A 238 11.33 -4.83 24.67
C GLN A 238 10.18 -3.82 24.69
N THR A 239 10.22 -2.85 25.62
CA THR A 239 9.27 -1.73 25.65
C THR A 239 9.43 -0.80 24.44
N ALA A 240 10.67 -0.49 24.06
CA ALA A 240 10.95 0.26 22.84
C ALA A 240 10.47 -0.48 21.58
N SER A 241 10.69 -1.78 21.50
CA SER A 241 10.22 -2.63 20.39
C SER A 241 8.70 -2.66 20.26
N PHE A 242 7.98 -2.62 21.38
CA PHE A 242 6.53 -2.49 21.37
C PHE A 242 6.08 -1.13 20.80
N ASN A 243 6.70 -0.04 21.25
CA ASN A 243 6.39 1.31 20.76
C ASN A 243 6.71 1.46 19.26
N LEU A 244 7.79 0.84 18.78
CA LEU A 244 8.11 0.78 17.36
C LEU A 244 7.09 -0.07 16.57
N GLY A 245 6.53 -1.12 17.17
CA GLY A 245 5.39 -1.86 16.61
C GLY A 245 4.16 -1.01 16.38
N ILE A 246 3.77 -0.23 17.39
CA ILE A 246 2.67 0.76 17.25
C ILE A 246 2.98 1.76 16.14
N SER A 247 4.24 2.20 16.05
CA SER A 247 4.68 3.11 15.00
C SER A 247 4.56 2.49 13.60
N ASN A 248 4.80 1.18 13.45
CA ASN A 248 4.54 0.46 12.19
C ASN A 248 3.06 0.48 11.81
N VAL A 249 2.14 0.31 12.78
CA VAL A 249 0.69 0.41 12.52
C VAL A 249 0.33 1.81 12.04
N ALA A 250 0.80 2.85 12.74
CA ALA A 250 0.54 4.24 12.38
C ALA A 250 1.07 4.58 10.98
N GLN A 251 2.28 4.12 10.66
CA GLN A 251 2.88 4.25 9.34
C GLN A 251 2.01 3.57 8.27
N ALA A 252 1.58 2.32 8.50
CA ALA A 252 0.80 1.57 7.54
C ALA A 252 -0.58 2.22 7.27
N VAL A 253 -1.19 2.84 8.28
CA VAL A 253 -2.42 3.64 8.14
C VAL A 253 -2.17 4.89 7.30
N LEU A 254 -1.09 5.65 7.57
CA LEU A 254 -0.73 6.83 6.76
C LEU A 254 -0.53 6.44 5.29
N ALA A 255 0.16 5.33 5.04
CA ALA A 255 0.33 4.82 3.69
C ALA A 255 -1.01 4.50 3.04
N LEU A 256 -1.91 3.76 3.72
CA LEU A 256 -3.24 3.45 3.20
C LEU A 256 -4.01 4.71 2.80
N VAL A 257 -3.95 5.76 3.60
CA VAL A 257 -4.59 7.06 3.29
C VAL A 257 -4.01 7.65 2.01
N LEU A 258 -2.67 7.69 1.86
CA LEU A 258 -2.01 8.15 0.63
C LEU A 258 -2.45 7.33 -0.59
N TYR A 259 -2.58 6.01 -0.45
CA TYR A 259 -3.07 5.12 -1.49
C TYR A 259 -4.51 5.44 -1.89
N ILE A 260 -5.41 5.68 -0.93
CA ILE A 260 -6.80 6.06 -1.20
C ILE A 260 -6.87 7.38 -1.99
N PHE A 261 -6.12 8.41 -1.57
CA PHE A 261 -6.10 9.70 -2.28
C PHE A 261 -5.61 9.55 -3.73
N VAL A 262 -4.55 8.78 -3.95
CA VAL A 262 -4.05 8.48 -5.30
C VAL A 262 -5.11 7.74 -6.12
N PHE A 263 -5.77 6.74 -5.53
CA PHE A 263 -6.81 5.97 -6.18
C PHE A 263 -8.00 6.84 -6.61
N LEU A 264 -8.51 7.68 -5.71
CA LEU A 264 -9.61 8.60 -5.99
C LEU A 264 -9.26 9.56 -7.12
N ARG A 265 -8.04 10.10 -7.12
CA ARG A 265 -7.54 10.98 -8.19
C ARG A 265 -7.50 10.27 -9.54
N VAL A 266 -6.94 9.06 -9.59
CA VAL A 266 -6.85 8.28 -10.83
C VAL A 266 -8.25 7.90 -11.33
N ARG A 267 -9.18 7.53 -10.44
CA ARG A 267 -10.55 7.20 -10.81
C ARG A 267 -11.31 8.42 -11.34
N SER A 268 -11.16 9.57 -10.72
CA SER A 268 -11.75 10.84 -11.19
C SER A 268 -11.29 11.16 -12.62
N LYS A 269 -9.98 11.09 -12.88
CA LYS A 269 -9.42 11.27 -14.22
C LYS A 269 -9.95 10.29 -15.26
N LYS A 270 -10.02 8.99 -14.92
CA LYS A 270 -10.57 7.97 -15.82
C LYS A 270 -12.05 8.22 -16.14
N ARG A 271 -12.84 8.77 -15.22
CA ARG A 271 -14.25 9.15 -15.48
C ARG A 271 -14.32 10.30 -16.48
N VAL A 272 -13.49 11.33 -16.32
CA VAL A 272 -13.43 12.47 -17.24
C VAL A 272 -13.01 12.02 -18.63
N GLN A 273 -11.94 11.24 -18.76
CA GLN A 273 -11.49 10.70 -20.05
C GLN A 273 -12.56 9.85 -20.75
N ARG A 274 -13.28 9.01 -20.01
CA ARG A 274 -14.40 8.21 -20.56
C ARG A 274 -15.58 9.08 -21.01
N ALA A 275 -15.85 10.19 -20.31
CA ALA A 275 -16.88 11.13 -20.74
C ALA A 275 -16.47 11.79 -22.06
N TYR A 276 -15.23 12.30 -22.17
CA TYR A 276 -14.69 12.86 -23.40
C TYR A 276 -14.72 11.87 -24.58
N ALA A 277 -14.28 10.63 -24.38
CA ALA A 277 -14.29 9.63 -25.44
C ALA A 277 -15.70 9.37 -26.01
N ARG A 278 -16.74 9.36 -25.15
CA ARG A 278 -18.14 9.24 -25.59
C ARG A 278 -18.62 10.46 -26.36
N TYR A 279 -18.19 11.65 -25.96
CA TYR A 279 -18.52 12.89 -26.69
C TYR A 279 -17.87 12.92 -28.08
N ASP A 280 -16.63 12.45 -28.21
CA ASP A 280 -15.92 12.38 -29.50
C ASP A 280 -16.55 11.34 -30.43
N GLU A 281 -16.90 10.14 -29.92
CA GLU A 281 -17.58 9.09 -30.68
C GLU A 281 -18.94 9.57 -31.23
N ALA A 282 -19.69 10.35 -30.45
CA ALA A 282 -20.96 10.94 -30.88
C ALA A 282 -20.80 12.01 -32.00
N ARG A 283 -19.58 12.53 -32.21
CA ARG A 283 -19.30 13.58 -33.20
C ARG A 283 -18.82 13.05 -34.55
N GLU A 284 -18.32 11.81 -34.61
CA GLU A 284 -17.85 11.20 -35.87
C GLU A 284 -18.83 11.29 -37.06
N PRO A 285 -20.15 11.08 -36.89
CA PRO A 285 -21.10 11.13 -38.02
C PRO A 285 -21.24 12.51 -38.67
N PHE A 286 -20.89 13.58 -37.95
CA PHE A 286 -20.97 14.96 -38.45
C PHE A 286 -19.68 15.43 -39.14
N ARG A 287 -18.69 14.53 -39.27
CA ARG A 287 -17.39 14.83 -39.88
C ARG A 287 -17.25 14.25 -41.29
N SER A 288 -18.13 13.34 -41.70
CA SER A 288 -18.24 12.77 -43.06
C SER A 288 -19.15 13.60 -43.95
#